data_AF-A0A950FFG0-F1
#
_entry.id   AF-A0A950FFG0-F1
#
_cell.length_a   1.000
_cell.length_b   1.000
_cell.length_c   1.000
_cell.angle_alpha   90.00
_cell.angle_beta   90.00
_cell.angle_gamma   90.00
#
_symmetry.space_group_name_H-M   'P 1'
#
loop_
_entity.id
_entity.type
_entity.pdbx_description
1 polymer ?
#
loop_
_entity_poly.entity_id
_entity_poly.type
_entity_poly.pdbx_seq_one_letter_code
_entity_poly.pdbx_strand_id
1 'polypeptide(L)'
;MPELQPRYEYRVWADSLEDVKNNLRRLATPPRMETSEETYLLSATTDKCNAKIRGGRINIKALLATEQELELWKPVLDAEFPLDSSVITGQI
;
A
#
# COMPACT_ATOMS: atom_id res chain seq x y z
N MET A 1 -0.44 16.33 14.05
CA MET A 1 0.21 15.35 13.16
C MET A 1 0.21 15.94 11.76
N PRO A 2 1.28 15.81 10.97
CA PRO A 2 1.28 16.34 9.60
C PRO A 2 0.14 15.69 8.80
N GLU A 3 -0.53 16.50 7.98
CA GLU A 3 -1.63 16.04 7.14
C GLU A 3 -1.11 14.97 6.16
N LEU A 4 -1.76 13.80 6.16
CA LEU A 4 -1.40 12.70 5.27
C LEU A 4 -1.87 13.04 3.84
N GLN A 5 -0.98 13.68 3.07
CA GLN A 5 -1.28 14.08 1.70
C GLN A 5 -1.52 12.86 0.80
N PRO A 6 -2.57 12.88 -0.04
CA PRO A 6 -2.79 11.87 -1.07
C PRO A 6 -1.60 11.78 -2.04
N ARG A 7 -1.33 10.57 -2.55
CA ARG A 7 -0.26 10.33 -3.52
C ARG A 7 -0.75 9.44 -4.66
N TYR A 8 -0.32 9.78 -5.87
CA TYR A 8 -0.46 8.90 -7.01
C TYR A 8 0.51 7.73 -6.85
N GLU A 9 -0.01 6.52 -6.94
CA GLU A 9 0.75 5.27 -6.90
C GLU A 9 0.31 4.38 -8.07
N TYR A 10 1.20 3.50 -8.52
CA TYR A 10 0.86 2.40 -9.41
C TYR A 10 1.39 1.11 -8.81
N ARG A 11 0.77 -0.02 -9.17
CA ARG A 11 1.21 -1.34 -8.74
C ARG A 11 1.12 -2.32 -9.89
N VAL A 12 2.14 -3.17 -10.00
CA VAL A 12 2.20 -4.24 -11.01
C VAL A 12 2.31 -5.56 -10.26
N TRP A 13 1.51 -6.53 -10.69
CA TRP A 13 1.53 -7.92 -10.21
C TRP A 13 1.88 -8.83 -11.39
N ALA A 14 2.77 -9.79 -11.18
CA ALA A 14 3.14 -10.78 -12.17
C ALA A 14 3.68 -12.03 -11.47
N ASP A 15 3.61 -13.18 -12.14
CA ASP A 15 4.22 -14.43 -11.65
C ASP A 15 5.75 -14.29 -11.50
N SER A 16 6.36 -13.46 -12.34
CA SER A 16 7.77 -13.08 -12.26
C SER A 16 7.96 -11.63 -12.67
N LEU A 17 8.82 -10.91 -11.94
CA LEU A 17 9.26 -9.55 -12.25
C LEU A 17 10.75 -9.49 -12.60
N GLU A 18 11.37 -10.63 -12.96
CA GLU A 18 12.83 -10.72 -13.13
C GLU A 18 13.34 -9.84 -14.28
N ASP A 19 12.63 -9.76 -15.41
CA ASP A 19 13.01 -8.90 -16.54
C ASP A 19 12.96 -7.41 -16.19
N VAL A 20 11.93 -6.99 -15.44
CA VAL A 20 11.79 -5.61 -14.94
C VAL A 20 12.95 -5.30 -14.00
N LYS A 21 13.23 -6.21 -13.05
CA LYS A 21 14.33 -6.10 -12.09
C LYS A 21 15.70 -6.02 -12.79
N ASN A 22 15.94 -6.83 -13.82
CA ASN A 22 17.19 -6.82 -14.59
C ASN A 22 17.36 -5.50 -15.36
N ASN A 23 16.28 -4.99 -15.98
CA ASN A 23 16.31 -3.69 -16.64
C ASN A 23 16.59 -2.54 -15.66
N LEU A 24 15.93 -2.53 -14.50
CA LEU A 24 16.18 -1.52 -13.46
C LEU A 24 17.62 -1.54 -12.95
N ARG A 25 18.19 -2.74 -12.72
CA ARG A 25 19.61 -2.91 -12.33
C ARG A 25 20.59 -2.41 -13.37
N ARG A 26 20.26 -2.54 -14.67
CA ARG A 26 21.10 -2.00 -15.76
C ARG A 26 21.09 -0.48 -15.79
N LEU A 27 19.99 0.15 -15.39
CA LEU A 27 19.78 1.61 -15.49
C LEU A 27 20.12 2.38 -14.22
N ALA A 28 20.14 1.73 -13.05
CA ALA A 28 20.32 2.38 -11.76
C ALA A 28 21.49 1.78 -10.98
N THR A 29 22.17 2.63 -10.20
CA THR A 29 23.08 2.14 -9.14
C THR A 29 22.25 1.39 -8.11
N PRO A 30 22.54 0.11 -7.81
CA PRO A 30 21.70 -0.66 -6.91
C PRO A 30 21.69 -0.03 -5.51
N PRO A 31 20.53 0.41 -5.01
CA PRO A 31 20.41 0.87 -3.63
C PRO A 31 20.58 -0.33 -2.68
N ARG A 32 20.64 -0.04 -1.37
CA ARG A 32 20.50 -1.07 -0.35
C ARG A 32 19.20 -1.83 -0.60
N MET A 33 19.32 -3.13 -0.82
CA MET A 33 18.15 -3.99 -0.98
C MET A 33 17.56 -4.25 0.41
N GLU A 34 16.29 -3.89 0.60
CA GLU A 34 15.53 -4.22 1.79
C GLU A 34 14.43 -5.19 1.42
N THR A 35 14.25 -6.22 2.23
CA THR A 35 13.14 -7.16 2.10
C THR A 35 12.09 -6.80 3.14
N SER A 36 10.84 -6.77 2.73
CA SER A 36 9.70 -6.55 3.60
C SER A 36 8.70 -7.68 3.40
N GLU A 37 8.22 -8.23 4.51
CA GLU A 37 7.07 -9.11 4.51
C GLU A 37 5.81 -8.27 4.77
N GLU A 38 4.81 -8.45 3.93
CA GLU A 38 3.59 -7.65 3.94
C GLU A 38 2.38 -8.57 3.72
N THR A 39 1.35 -8.40 4.56
CA THR A 39 0.07 -9.09 4.38
C THR A 39 -0.97 -8.09 3.87
N TYR A 40 -1.48 -8.32 2.66
CA TYR A 40 -2.55 -7.52 2.08
C TYR A 40 -3.92 -8.13 2.43
N LEU A 41 -4.83 -7.30 2.93
CA LEU A 41 -6.21 -7.69 3.20
C LEU A 41 -7.07 -7.24 2.03
N LEU A 42 -7.55 -8.21 1.24
CA LEU A 42 -8.41 -7.94 0.09
C LEU A 42 -9.88 -8.03 0.52
N SER A 43 -10.67 -7.04 0.12
CA SER A 43 -12.11 -7.07 0.32
C SER A 43 -12.81 -7.67 -0.89
N ALA A 44 -13.79 -8.53 -0.66
CA ALA A 44 -14.68 -9.02 -1.71
C ALA A 44 -15.75 -7.98 -2.12
N THR A 45 -15.94 -6.92 -1.34
CA THR A 45 -17.01 -5.95 -1.53
C THR A 45 -16.56 -4.63 -2.16
N THR A 46 -15.25 -4.36 -2.19
CA THR A 46 -14.71 -3.11 -2.73
C THR A 46 -13.24 -3.25 -3.12
N ASP A 47 -12.89 -2.61 -4.22
CA ASP A 47 -11.53 -2.38 -4.71
C ASP A 47 -11.00 -0.98 -4.36
N LYS A 48 -11.85 -0.10 -3.81
CA LYS A 48 -11.53 1.30 -3.50
C LYS A 48 -10.78 1.48 -2.17
N CYS A 49 -10.22 0.40 -1.63
CA CYS A 49 -9.52 0.39 -0.36
C CYS A 49 -8.29 -0.51 -0.46
N ASN A 50 -7.17 -0.03 0.07
CA ASN A 50 -5.96 -0.82 0.22
C ASN A 50 -5.65 -0.95 1.72
N ALA A 51 -5.71 -2.16 2.26
CA ALA A 51 -5.38 -2.46 3.64
C ALA A 51 -4.17 -3.41 3.70
N LYS A 52 -3.16 -3.02 4.47
CA LYS A 52 -1.88 -3.74 4.55
C LYS A 52 -1.33 -3.78 5.97
N ILE A 53 -0.89 -4.95 6.39
CA ILE A 53 -0.14 -5.16 7.63
C ILE A 53 1.35 -5.32 7.29
N ARG A 54 2.20 -4.54 7.98
CA ARG A 54 3.65 -4.60 7.87
C ARG A 54 4.31 -4.14 9.16
N GLY A 55 5.27 -4.91 9.66
CA GLY A 55 6.12 -4.50 10.79
C GLY A 55 5.33 -4.12 12.06
N GLY A 56 4.30 -4.91 12.40
CA GLY A 56 3.46 -4.65 13.57
C GLY A 56 2.52 -3.44 13.43
N ARG A 57 2.30 -2.94 12.20
CA ARG A 57 1.38 -1.84 11.92
C ARG A 57 0.41 -2.20 10.81
N ILE A 58 -0.77 -1.60 10.84
CA ILE A 58 -1.75 -1.65 9.75
C ILE A 58 -1.90 -0.26 9.14
N ASN A 59 -1.85 -0.20 7.81
CA ASN A 59 -2.16 0.99 7.04
C ASN A 59 -3.38 0.72 6.16
N ILE A 60 -4.30 1.68 6.14
CA ILE A 60 -5.46 1.66 5.26
C ILE A 60 -5.44 2.95 4.43
N LYS A 61 -5.61 2.81 3.13
CA LYS A 61 -5.76 3.91 2.17
C LYS A 61 -7.08 3.77 1.42
N ALA A 62 -7.73 4.89 1.14
CA ALA A 62 -8.89 4.95 0.26
C ALA A 62 -8.48 5.49 -1.12
N LEU A 63 -9.06 4.90 -2.17
CA LEU A 63 -8.88 5.37 -3.54
C LEU A 63 -9.72 6.62 -3.76
N LEU A 64 -9.10 7.73 -4.16
CA LEU A 64 -9.80 8.97 -4.48
C LEU A 64 -10.11 9.11 -5.97
N ALA A 65 -9.15 8.77 -6.83
CA ALA A 65 -9.26 8.90 -8.28
C ALA A 65 -8.28 7.97 -8.99
N THR A 66 -8.51 7.73 -10.27
CA THR A 66 -7.57 7.06 -11.16
C THR A 66 -7.40 7.93 -12.40
N GLU A 67 -6.16 8.29 -12.72
CA GLU A 67 -5.81 9.13 -13.86
C GLU A 67 -4.60 8.54 -14.58
N GLN A 68 -4.72 8.27 -15.89
CA GLN A 68 -3.60 7.74 -16.69
C GLN A 68 -2.90 6.53 -16.04
N GLU A 69 -3.70 5.56 -15.55
CA GLU A 69 -3.24 4.35 -14.84
C GLU A 69 -2.64 4.57 -13.45
N LEU A 70 -2.53 5.82 -13.00
CA LEU A 70 -2.12 6.16 -11.65
C LEU A 70 -3.33 6.26 -10.72
N GLU A 71 -3.24 5.60 -9.58
CA GLU A 71 -4.26 5.62 -8.55
C GLU A 71 -3.89 6.65 -7.48
N LEU A 72 -4.75 7.62 -7.23
CA LEU A 72 -4.59 8.61 -6.16
C LEU A 72 -5.10 8.03 -4.84
N TRP A 73 -4.19 7.67 -3.95
CA TRP A 73 -4.50 7.07 -2.66
C TRP A 73 -4.38 8.06 -1.52
N LYS A 74 -5.42 8.14 -0.68
CA LYS A 74 -5.41 8.92 0.56
C LYS A 74 -5.24 7.98 1.75
N PRO A 75 -4.22 8.16 2.60
CA PRO A 75 -4.13 7.44 3.87
C PRO A 75 -5.32 7.82 4.77
N VAL A 76 -6.03 6.80 5.27
CA VAL A 76 -7.17 6.97 6.18
C VAL A 76 -6.91 6.39 7.57
N LEU A 77 -6.00 5.43 7.69
CA LEU A 77 -5.55 4.87 8.97
C LEU A 77 -4.07 4.47 8.91
N ASP A 78 -3.32 4.79 9.97
CA ASP A 78 -1.99 4.24 10.25
C ASP A 78 -1.89 4.01 11.75
N ALA A 79 -1.92 2.75 12.16
CA ALA A 79 -2.00 2.36 13.57
C ALA A 79 -1.16 1.11 13.85
N GLU A 80 -0.87 0.87 15.13
CA GLU A 80 -0.30 -0.39 15.57
C GLU A 80 -1.26 -1.55 15.31
N PHE A 81 -0.70 -2.72 15.06
CA PHE A 81 -1.44 -3.96 14.84
C PHE A 81 -0.98 -5.02 15.85
N PRO A 82 -1.91 -5.72 16.54
CA PRO A 82 -3.37 -5.72 16.35
C PRO A 82 -4.06 -4.40 16.68
N LEU A 83 -5.16 -4.09 15.97
CA LEU A 83 -5.96 -2.89 16.25
C LEU A 83 -6.77 -3.05 17.54
N ASP A 84 -6.91 -1.96 18.27
CA ASP A 84 -7.89 -1.87 19.36
C ASP A 84 -9.32 -1.94 18.78
N SER A 85 -10.19 -2.75 19.39
CA SER A 85 -11.58 -2.93 18.96
C SER A 85 -12.40 -1.63 18.92
N SER A 86 -12.03 -0.63 19.73
CA SER A 86 -12.66 0.69 19.73
C SER A 86 -12.49 1.44 18.41
N VAL A 87 -11.40 1.17 17.67
CA VAL A 87 -11.14 1.78 16.36
C VAL A 87 -12.16 1.32 15.32
N ILE A 88 -12.65 0.08 15.43
CA ILE A 88 -13.60 -0.52 14.50
C ILE A 88 -15.04 -0.19 14.90
N THR A 89 -15.38 -0.35 16.17
CA THR A 89 -16.75 -0.18 16.67
C THR A 89 -17.28 1.25 16.51
N GLY A 90 -16.42 2.26 16.46
CA GLY A 90 -16.82 3.64 16.19
C GLY A 90 -17.12 3.98 14.72
N GLN A 91 -17.02 3.02 13.80
CA GLN A 91 -17.20 3.23 12.35
C GLN A 91 -18.42 2.48 11.77
N ILE A 92 -19.20 1.81 12.62
CA ILE A 92 -20.41 1.06 12.25
C ILE A 92 -21.65 1.89 12.55
#